data_AF-A0A2H0RI04-F1
#
_entry.id   AF-A0A2H0RI04-F1
#
_cell.length_a   1.000
_cell.length_b   1.000
_cell.length_c   1.000
_cell.angle_alpha   90.00
_cell.angle_beta   90.00
_cell.angle_gamma   90.00
#
_symmetry.space_group_name_H-M   'P 1'
#
loop_
_entity.id
_entity.type
_entity.pdbx_description
1 polymer ?
#
loop_
_entity_poly.entity_id
_entity_poly.type
_entity_poly.pdbx_seq_one_letter_code
_entity_poly.pdbx_strand_id
1 'polypeptide(L)'
;MKIQSKAEILRASRRRDRQKRHWRLLAGLLLAAVLTGLSVAAFSLPFLRVTGVTVSGETGLGQEAVENFVRERLSGRYLGLIPKNSIFFITDNILSEAEFKERFPGLAEVTVTWPNLNTLAVAVTDRQSKILWCVVAETAKQCYYLSPSGLVYQTAPNFSDSVLTEFHTDQPVEKLRQQVIEARDLTRVLSVVAFVRDHLAGWSFGPWRLSHLEVKPERDFVLVMTQEDRPGSVTRVIFNADRAVNDIATDLNSVLSNEEFLAEWRAAGGRLEYLDLRFAGKVFYRFRP
;
A
#
# COMPACT_ATOMS: atom_id res chain seq x y z
N MET A 1 51.50 54.62 -59.85
CA MET A 1 50.34 54.54 -58.94
C MET A 1 49.40 53.46 -59.48
N LYS A 2 49.38 52.24 -58.91
CA LYS A 2 48.49 51.15 -59.40
C LYS A 2 47.06 51.43 -58.93
N ILE A 3 46.18 51.80 -59.85
CA ILE A 3 44.75 51.99 -59.58
C ILE A 3 44.14 50.59 -59.46
N GLN A 4 43.74 50.22 -58.24
CA GLN A 4 43.06 48.94 -58.01
C GLN A 4 41.69 48.92 -58.68
N SER A 5 41.35 47.77 -59.27
CA SER A 5 40.09 47.58 -59.98
C SER A 5 38.91 47.64 -59.00
N LYS A 6 37.80 48.28 -59.41
CA LYS A 6 36.54 48.35 -58.64
C LYS A 6 36.06 46.95 -58.19
N ALA A 7 36.36 45.91 -58.96
CA ALA A 7 36.06 44.52 -58.63
C ALA A 7 36.92 43.98 -57.47
N GLU A 8 38.18 44.40 -57.33
CA GLU A 8 39.06 44.02 -56.22
C GLU A 8 38.61 44.67 -54.91
N ILE A 9 38.19 45.94 -54.97
CA ILE A 9 37.63 46.67 -53.82
C ILE A 9 36.33 46.01 -53.34
N LEU A 10 35.43 45.64 -54.27
CA LEU A 10 34.18 44.94 -53.95
C LEU A 10 34.43 43.52 -53.41
N ARG A 11 35.42 42.79 -53.91
CA ARG A 11 35.82 41.46 -53.37
C ARG A 11 36.43 41.58 -51.97
N ALA A 12 37.25 42.61 -51.72
CA ALA A 12 37.83 42.89 -50.40
C ALA A 12 36.76 43.31 -49.37
N SER A 13 35.77 44.13 -49.77
CA SER A 13 34.61 44.49 -48.95
C SER A 13 33.76 43.26 -48.60
N ARG A 14 33.41 42.41 -49.58
CA ARG A 14 32.65 41.17 -49.34
C ARG A 14 33.39 40.19 -48.43
N ARG A 15 34.72 40.09 -48.51
CA ARG A 15 35.55 39.29 -47.58
C ARG A 15 35.51 39.86 -46.15
N ARG A 16 35.63 41.18 -45.99
CA ARG A 16 35.50 41.85 -44.68
C ARG A 16 34.11 41.65 -44.07
N ASP A 17 33.05 41.70 -44.87
CA ASP A 17 31.69 41.49 -44.35
C ASP A 17 31.42 40.03 -43.97
N ARG A 18 31.95 39.07 -44.74
CA ARG A 18 31.91 37.64 -44.35
C ARG A 18 32.70 37.37 -43.08
N GLN A 19 33.90 37.96 -42.93
CA GLN A 19 34.67 37.88 -41.69
C GLN A 19 33.93 38.51 -40.51
N LYS A 20 33.36 39.71 -40.67
CA LYS A 20 32.55 40.36 -39.63
C LYS A 20 31.35 39.51 -39.23
N ARG A 21 30.64 38.90 -40.20
CA ARG A 21 29.52 37.99 -39.92
C ARG A 21 29.98 36.73 -39.18
N HIS A 22 31.09 36.12 -39.58
CA HIS A 22 31.66 34.96 -38.89
C HIS A 22 32.10 35.30 -37.46
N TRP A 23 32.79 36.43 -37.25
CA TRP A 23 33.15 36.91 -35.92
C TRP A 23 31.95 37.25 -35.04
N ARG A 24 30.87 37.83 -35.60
CA ARG A 24 29.62 38.06 -34.87
C ARG A 24 28.94 36.74 -34.47
N LEU A 25 28.91 35.75 -35.35
CA LEU A 25 28.37 34.43 -35.04
C LEU A 25 29.20 33.73 -33.96
N LEU A 26 30.53 33.75 -34.08
CA LEU A 26 31.43 33.21 -33.05
C LEU A 26 31.27 33.93 -31.71
N ALA A 27 31.21 35.26 -31.71
CA ALA A 27 30.97 36.04 -30.49
C ALA A 27 29.60 35.74 -29.87
N GLY A 28 28.55 35.60 -30.69
CA GLY A 28 27.22 35.19 -30.22
C GLY A 28 27.20 33.78 -29.64
N LEU A 29 27.91 32.84 -30.26
CA LEU A 29 28.01 31.45 -29.80
C LEU A 29 28.82 31.34 -28.51
N LEU A 30 29.89 32.15 -28.38
CA LEU A 30 30.70 32.25 -27.18
C LEU A 30 29.91 32.90 -26.03
N LEU A 31 29.14 33.95 -26.32
CA LEU A 31 28.23 34.55 -25.35
C LEU A 31 27.16 33.56 -24.88
N ALA A 32 26.55 32.81 -25.80
CA ALA A 32 25.59 31.76 -25.47
C ALA A 32 26.23 30.66 -24.59
N ALA A 33 27.44 30.21 -24.92
CA ALA A 33 28.18 29.24 -24.12
C ALA A 33 28.45 29.76 -22.70
N VAL A 34 28.89 31.01 -22.56
CA VAL A 34 29.12 31.66 -21.25
C VAL A 34 27.83 31.75 -20.45
N LEU A 35 26.72 32.17 -21.07
CA LEU A 35 25.41 32.23 -20.41
C LEU A 35 24.95 30.85 -19.94
N THR A 36 25.06 29.82 -20.79
CA THR A 36 24.70 28.44 -20.39
C THR A 36 25.58 27.91 -19.26
N GLY A 37 26.89 28.20 -19.28
CA GLY A 37 27.81 27.83 -18.20
C GLY A 37 27.46 28.50 -16.88
N LEU A 38 27.13 29.81 -16.92
CA LEU A 38 26.64 30.56 -15.75
C LEU A 38 25.33 29.98 -15.19
N SER A 39 24.39 29.62 -16.06
CA SER A 39 23.14 28.99 -15.63
C SER A 39 23.38 27.65 -14.95
N VAL A 40 24.21 26.77 -15.53
CA VAL A 40 24.55 25.47 -14.93
C VAL A 40 25.26 25.65 -13.58
N ALA A 41 26.17 26.62 -13.47
CA ALA A 41 26.84 26.95 -12.23
C ALA A 41 25.85 27.45 -11.17
N ALA A 42 24.90 28.31 -11.55
CA ALA A 42 23.86 28.82 -10.67
C ALA A 42 22.97 27.69 -10.13
N PHE A 43 22.55 26.74 -10.97
CA PHE A 43 21.75 25.59 -10.53
C PHE A 43 22.53 24.59 -9.66
N SER A 44 23.86 24.67 -9.67
CA SER A 44 24.75 23.79 -8.90
C SER A 44 25.18 24.39 -7.56
N LEU A 45 24.68 25.57 -7.19
CA LEU A 45 25.04 26.24 -5.93
C LEU A 45 24.63 25.39 -4.72
N PRO A 46 25.50 25.24 -3.69
CA PRO A 46 25.25 24.36 -2.55
C PRO A 46 23.96 24.68 -1.79
N PHE A 47 23.59 25.97 -1.66
CA PHE A 47 22.39 26.39 -0.94
C PHE A 47 21.10 26.07 -1.69
N LEU A 48 21.16 25.84 -3.01
CA LEU A 48 20.01 25.42 -3.83
C LEU A 48 19.88 23.89 -3.93
N ARG A 49 20.68 23.16 -3.17
CA ARG A 49 20.72 21.70 -3.21
C ARG A 49 20.13 21.12 -1.94
N VAL A 50 19.31 20.09 -2.13
CA VAL A 50 18.80 19.27 -1.05
C VAL A 50 19.93 18.40 -0.51
N THR A 51 20.21 18.55 0.77
CA THR A 51 21.21 17.80 1.52
C THR A 51 20.57 16.92 2.58
N GLY A 52 19.44 17.35 3.15
CA GLY A 52 18.67 16.61 4.14
C GLY A 52 17.43 15.94 3.56
N VAL A 53 17.16 14.72 3.97
CA VAL A 53 15.87 14.05 3.80
C VAL A 53 15.46 13.56 5.19
N THR A 54 14.29 13.95 5.65
CA THR A 54 13.74 13.53 6.94
C THR A 54 12.43 12.79 6.69
N VAL A 55 12.32 11.56 7.14
CA VAL A 55 11.09 10.76 7.04
C VAL A 55 10.39 10.74 8.39
N SER A 56 9.09 11.00 8.42
CA SER A 56 8.26 10.95 9.63
C SER A 56 7.04 10.06 9.42
N GLY A 57 6.60 9.40 10.50
CA GLY A 57 5.47 8.46 10.50
C GLY A 57 5.88 7.02 10.84
N GLU A 58 4.90 6.23 11.28
CA GLU A 58 5.06 4.79 11.48
C GLU A 58 4.90 4.08 10.14
N THR A 59 5.85 3.20 9.80
CA THR A 59 5.78 2.35 8.62
C THR A 59 6.24 0.94 8.98
N GLY A 60 5.49 -0.08 8.58
CA GLY A 60 5.90 -1.48 8.73
C GLY A 60 7.15 -1.86 7.91
N LEU A 61 7.56 -0.99 6.99
CA LEU A 61 8.74 -1.16 6.11
C LEU A 61 10.03 -0.53 6.67
N GLY A 62 9.93 0.24 7.77
CA GLY A 62 11.04 1.01 8.32
C GLY A 62 11.30 2.32 7.56
N GLN A 63 11.52 3.41 8.31
CA GLN A 63 11.74 4.76 7.76
C GLN A 63 12.95 4.84 6.81
N GLU A 64 13.95 3.99 7.05
CA GLU A 64 15.20 3.93 6.26
C GLU A 64 14.95 3.52 4.80
N ALA A 65 13.99 2.61 4.54
CA ALA A 65 13.69 2.17 3.17
C ALA A 65 13.12 3.32 2.33
N VAL A 66 12.27 4.16 2.92
CA VAL A 66 11.69 5.35 2.28
C VAL A 66 12.76 6.40 2.07
N GLU A 67 13.62 6.65 3.07
CA GLU A 67 14.71 7.61 2.95
C GLU A 67 15.69 7.24 1.83
N ASN A 68 16.09 5.98 1.76
CA ASN A 68 16.99 5.47 0.72
C ASN A 68 16.39 5.62 -0.68
N PHE A 69 15.09 5.33 -0.84
CA PHE A 69 14.39 5.54 -2.10
C PHE A 69 14.44 7.01 -2.56
N VAL A 70 14.17 7.95 -1.65
CA VAL A 70 14.24 9.39 -1.96
C VAL A 70 15.67 9.80 -2.32
N ARG A 71 16.66 9.34 -1.55
CA ARG A 71 18.08 9.64 -1.82
C ARG A 71 18.54 9.09 -3.17
N GLU A 72 18.12 7.89 -3.53
CA GLU A 72 18.40 7.28 -4.84
C GLU A 72 17.84 8.15 -5.97
N ARG A 73 16.61 8.64 -5.83
CA ARG A 73 15.97 9.51 -6.83
C ARG A 73 16.61 10.88 -6.97
N LEU A 74 17.12 11.43 -5.88
CA LEU A 74 17.85 12.71 -5.89
C LEU A 74 19.32 12.55 -6.32
N SER A 75 19.82 11.33 -6.45
CA SER A 75 21.22 11.06 -6.80
C SER A 75 21.52 11.28 -8.28
N GLY A 76 22.77 11.62 -8.58
CA GLY A 76 23.27 11.78 -9.94
C GLY A 76 23.06 13.17 -10.54
N ARG A 77 23.21 13.24 -11.87
CA ARG A 77 23.17 14.48 -12.65
C ARG A 77 22.42 14.28 -13.96
N TYR A 78 21.68 15.29 -14.40
CA TYR A 78 21.15 15.36 -15.76
C TYR A 78 22.28 15.69 -16.73
N LEU A 79 22.44 14.85 -17.76
CA LEU A 79 23.46 14.99 -18.81
C LEU A 79 24.90 15.17 -18.26
N GLY A 80 25.18 14.69 -17.04
CA GLY A 80 26.46 14.85 -16.35
C GLY A 80 26.75 16.25 -15.77
N LEU A 81 25.89 17.23 -16.05
CA LEU A 81 26.15 18.65 -15.75
C LEU A 81 25.34 19.17 -14.56
N ILE A 82 24.03 18.92 -14.55
CA ILE A 82 23.10 19.55 -13.58
C ILE A 82 22.76 18.55 -12.47
N PRO A 83 23.00 18.86 -11.18
CA PRO A 83 22.62 17.99 -10.07
C PRO A 83 21.11 17.75 -10.00
N LYS A 84 20.67 16.49 -9.86
CA LYS A 84 19.24 16.16 -9.70
C LYS A 84 18.66 16.67 -8.39
N ASN A 85 19.50 16.81 -7.36
CA ASN A 85 19.09 17.31 -6.04
C ASN A 85 18.97 18.84 -5.96
N SER A 86 18.91 19.55 -7.08
CA SER A 86 18.69 21.00 -7.10
C SER A 86 17.18 21.28 -7.03
N ILE A 87 16.76 22.24 -6.18
CA ILE A 87 15.34 22.50 -5.86
C ILE A 87 14.50 22.71 -7.14
N PHE A 88 15.08 23.36 -8.16
CA PHE A 88 14.39 23.64 -9.43
C PHE A 88 13.98 22.41 -10.23
N PHE A 89 14.65 21.28 -10.01
CA PHE A 89 14.39 20.04 -10.75
C PHE A 89 13.59 19.02 -9.94
N ILE A 90 13.35 19.29 -8.66
CA ILE A 90 12.50 18.47 -7.80
C ILE A 90 11.07 18.98 -7.99
N THR A 91 10.42 18.41 -9.00
CA THR A 91 9.02 18.69 -9.33
C THR A 91 8.12 17.61 -8.75
N ASP A 92 6.82 17.91 -8.64
CA ASP A 92 5.79 16.97 -8.17
C ASP A 92 5.79 15.64 -8.92
N ASN A 93 6.36 15.60 -10.14
CA ASN A 93 6.42 14.39 -10.97
C ASN A 93 7.48 13.36 -10.52
N ILE A 94 8.56 13.77 -9.84
CA ILE A 94 9.70 12.89 -9.47
C ILE A 94 9.55 12.31 -8.06
N LEU A 95 8.80 12.98 -7.21
CA LEU A 95 8.43 12.52 -5.87
C LEU A 95 6.91 12.49 -5.75
N SER A 96 6.25 12.07 -6.82
CA SER A 96 4.79 12.00 -6.87
C SER A 96 4.28 10.93 -5.92
N GLU A 97 3.11 11.17 -5.35
CA GLU A 97 2.42 10.17 -4.52
C GLU A 97 2.24 8.83 -5.28
N ALA A 98 2.04 8.89 -6.60
CA ALA A 98 1.90 7.71 -7.45
C ALA A 98 3.16 6.84 -7.47
N GLU A 99 4.35 7.45 -7.54
CA GLU A 99 5.61 6.73 -7.59
C GLU A 99 5.94 6.08 -6.23
N PHE A 100 5.62 6.77 -5.14
CA PHE A 100 5.68 6.16 -3.81
C PHE A 100 4.71 4.99 -3.67
N LYS A 101 3.46 5.12 -4.15
CA LYS A 101 2.47 4.02 -4.14
C LYS A 101 2.86 2.86 -5.07
N GLU A 102 3.65 3.12 -6.11
CA GLU A 102 4.21 2.08 -6.96
C GLU A 102 5.30 1.30 -6.21
N ARG A 103 6.22 1.99 -5.54
CA ARG A 103 7.34 1.35 -4.83
C ARG A 103 6.93 0.74 -3.48
N PHE A 104 6.02 1.40 -2.78
CA PHE A 104 5.56 1.09 -1.42
C PHE A 104 4.01 1.02 -1.40
N PRO A 105 3.44 -0.13 -1.83
CA PRO A 105 2.00 -0.32 -1.85
C PRO A 105 1.30 -0.20 -0.50
N GLY A 106 2.07 -0.34 0.60
CA GLY A 106 1.58 -0.26 1.96
C GLY A 106 1.33 1.16 2.45
N LEU A 107 1.81 2.21 1.78
CA LEU A 107 1.57 3.57 2.22
C LEU A 107 0.15 4.03 1.81
N ALA A 108 -0.61 4.57 2.76
CA ALA A 108 -1.92 5.16 2.50
C ALA A 108 -1.81 6.56 1.92
N GLU A 109 -0.98 7.39 2.56
CA GLU A 109 -0.76 8.79 2.21
C GLU A 109 0.73 9.10 2.31
N VAL A 110 1.23 9.87 1.33
CA VAL A 110 2.59 10.36 1.30
C VAL A 110 2.56 11.85 1.01
N THR A 111 3.08 12.63 1.94
CA THR A 111 3.12 14.09 1.84
C THR A 111 4.56 14.55 1.85
N VAL A 112 4.98 15.18 0.77
CA VAL A 112 6.31 15.76 0.63
C VAL A 112 6.22 17.25 0.89
N THR A 113 6.98 17.73 1.87
CA THR A 113 6.98 19.14 2.28
C THR A 113 8.41 19.69 2.38
N TRP A 114 8.51 21.01 2.35
CA TRP A 114 9.77 21.75 2.41
C TRP A 114 9.85 22.53 3.73
N PRO A 115 10.34 21.92 4.82
CA PRO A 115 10.54 22.64 6.08
C PRO A 115 11.59 23.75 5.96
N ASN A 116 12.57 23.58 5.06
CA ASN A 116 13.56 24.58 4.71
C ASN A 116 14.07 24.37 3.27
N LEU A 117 14.90 25.28 2.76
CA LEU A 117 15.39 25.26 1.37
C LEU A 117 16.25 24.02 1.03
N ASN A 118 16.83 23.35 2.02
CA ASN A 118 17.83 22.29 1.80
C ASN A 118 17.39 20.92 2.33
N THR A 119 16.17 20.81 2.86
CA THR A 119 15.66 19.61 3.52
C THR A 119 14.29 19.27 2.96
N LEU A 120 14.14 18.02 2.54
CA LEU A 120 12.84 17.45 2.20
C LEU A 120 12.29 16.68 3.39
N ALA A 121 11.09 17.02 3.84
CA ALA A 121 10.35 16.24 4.81
C ALA A 121 9.30 15.38 4.10
N VAL A 122 9.39 14.07 4.30
CA VAL A 122 8.47 13.08 3.73
C VAL A 122 7.69 12.47 4.88
N ALA A 123 6.45 12.91 5.03
CA ALA A 123 5.51 12.33 5.98
C ALA A 123 4.80 11.17 5.30
N VAL A 124 4.86 9.99 5.91
CA VAL A 124 4.25 8.77 5.41
C VAL A 124 3.27 8.23 6.43
N THR A 125 2.10 7.81 5.97
CA THR A 125 1.12 7.12 6.81
C THR A 125 0.95 5.71 6.28
N ASP A 126 1.19 4.71 7.12
CA ASP A 126 0.93 3.31 6.75
C ASP A 126 -0.56 3.11 6.51
N ARG A 127 -0.88 2.32 5.50
CA ARG A 127 -2.22 1.80 5.30
C ARG A 127 -2.40 0.79 6.40
N GLN A 128 -3.00 1.22 7.52
CA GLN A 128 -3.31 0.37 8.66
C GLN A 128 -4.23 -0.79 8.23
N SER A 129 -3.66 -1.80 7.59
CA SER A 129 -4.33 -3.04 7.29
C SER A 129 -4.36 -3.83 8.59
N LYS A 130 -5.49 -3.77 9.29
CA LYS A 130 -5.79 -4.69 10.39
C LYS A 130 -6.12 -6.10 9.91
N ILE A 131 -5.77 -6.44 8.66
CA ILE A 131 -6.21 -7.64 7.97
C ILE A 131 -5.00 -8.34 7.36
N LEU A 132 -4.88 -9.63 7.63
CA LEU A 132 -3.87 -10.50 7.06
C LEU A 132 -4.54 -11.53 6.15
N TRP A 133 -3.95 -11.78 4.99
CA TRP A 133 -4.29 -12.89 4.11
C TRP A 133 -3.20 -13.94 4.20
N CYS A 134 -3.51 -15.10 4.75
CA CYS A 134 -2.57 -16.15 5.08
C CYS A 134 -2.85 -17.41 4.25
N VAL A 135 -1.86 -17.83 3.48
CA VAL A 135 -1.87 -19.12 2.81
C VAL A 135 -1.37 -20.17 3.82
N VAL A 136 -2.23 -21.13 4.13
CA VAL A 136 -1.96 -22.17 5.13
C VAL A 136 -1.77 -23.50 4.40
N ALA A 137 -0.53 -23.98 4.37
CA ALA A 137 -0.17 -25.32 3.93
C ALA A 137 0.18 -26.19 5.15
N GLU A 138 0.22 -27.51 4.98
CA GLU A 138 0.46 -28.47 6.08
C GLU A 138 1.74 -28.18 6.89
N THR A 139 2.77 -27.61 6.25
CA THR A 139 4.09 -27.37 6.87
C THR A 139 4.47 -25.90 7.01
N ALA A 140 3.69 -24.96 6.47
CA ALA A 140 4.04 -23.55 6.47
C ALA A 140 2.83 -22.63 6.37
N LYS A 141 2.90 -21.51 7.10
CA LYS A 141 1.97 -20.38 7.02
C LYS A 141 2.72 -19.17 6.47
N GLN A 142 2.21 -18.62 5.36
CA GLN A 142 2.74 -17.41 4.75
C GLN A 142 1.64 -16.35 4.70
N CYS A 143 1.86 -15.22 5.38
CA CYS A 143 0.89 -14.13 5.44
C CYS A 143 1.28 -12.93 4.59
N TYR A 144 0.27 -12.19 4.17
CA TYR A 144 0.37 -10.96 3.40
C TYR A 144 -0.57 -9.92 3.99
N TYR A 145 -0.18 -8.65 3.94
CA TYR A 145 -1.10 -7.56 4.26
C TYR A 145 -2.13 -7.39 3.14
N LEU A 146 -3.39 -7.23 3.52
CA LEU A 146 -4.52 -7.10 2.61
C LEU A 146 -5.04 -5.66 2.58
N SER A 147 -5.10 -5.05 1.41
CA SER A 147 -5.70 -3.72 1.27
C SER A 147 -7.22 -3.76 1.49
N PRO A 148 -7.87 -2.64 1.86
CA PRO A 148 -9.33 -2.50 1.86
C PRO A 148 -9.98 -2.78 0.50
N SER A 149 -9.23 -2.68 -0.59
CA SER A 149 -9.72 -3.04 -1.92
C SER A 149 -9.62 -4.53 -2.21
N GLY A 150 -9.04 -5.36 -1.33
CA GLY A 150 -8.88 -6.80 -1.48
C GLY A 150 -7.62 -7.25 -2.23
N LEU A 151 -6.60 -6.38 -2.28
CA LEU A 151 -5.30 -6.68 -2.90
C LEU A 151 -4.27 -7.06 -1.84
N VAL A 152 -3.54 -8.16 -2.07
CA VAL A 152 -2.33 -8.46 -1.27
C VAL A 152 -1.19 -7.60 -1.78
N TYR A 153 -0.50 -6.88 -0.90
CA TYR A 153 0.44 -5.83 -1.35
C TYR A 153 1.85 -5.96 -0.78
N GLN A 154 2.00 -6.70 0.32
CA GLN A 154 3.28 -6.96 0.97
C GLN A 154 3.19 -8.24 1.81
N THR A 155 4.32 -8.94 1.98
CA THR A 155 4.44 -10.05 2.93
C THR A 155 4.39 -9.56 4.37
N ALA A 156 3.64 -10.24 5.22
CA ALA A 156 3.58 -9.98 6.66
C ALA A 156 4.41 -11.03 7.41
N PRO A 157 5.14 -10.65 8.47
CA PRO A 157 5.78 -11.62 9.34
C PRO A 157 4.73 -12.46 10.07
N ASN A 158 5.11 -13.66 10.49
CA ASN A 158 4.22 -14.53 11.26
C ASN A 158 4.14 -14.03 12.70
N PHE A 159 2.97 -13.55 13.10
CA PHE A 159 2.67 -13.14 14.46
C PHE A 159 2.00 -14.29 15.22
N SER A 160 2.47 -14.57 16.44
CA SER A 160 1.94 -15.65 17.29
C SER A 160 0.58 -15.29 17.90
N ASP A 161 0.43 -14.02 18.30
CA ASP A 161 -0.81 -13.44 18.84
C ASP A 161 -1.11 -12.15 18.07
N SER A 162 -1.82 -12.31 16.97
CA SER A 162 -2.17 -11.20 16.10
C SER A 162 -3.46 -10.54 16.59
N VAL A 163 -3.39 -9.24 16.94
CA VAL A 163 -4.56 -8.35 17.07
C VAL A 163 -5.27 -8.14 15.72
N LEU A 164 -4.63 -8.56 14.63
CA LEU A 164 -5.11 -8.43 13.27
C LEU A 164 -6.08 -9.58 12.93
N THR A 165 -7.05 -9.27 12.07
CA THR A 165 -8.01 -10.25 11.57
C THR A 165 -7.35 -11.06 10.45
N GLU A 166 -7.18 -12.36 10.66
CA GLU A 166 -6.56 -13.24 9.67
C GLU A 166 -7.59 -13.96 8.80
N PHE A 167 -7.36 -13.98 7.50
CA PHE A 167 -8.07 -14.77 6.49
C PHE A 167 -7.16 -15.90 6.04
N HIS A 168 -7.57 -17.15 6.23
CA HIS A 168 -6.83 -18.34 5.91
C HIS A 168 -7.38 -18.95 4.62
N THR A 169 -6.49 -19.34 3.73
CA THR A 169 -6.85 -19.97 2.46
C THR A 169 -5.82 -21.05 2.11
N ASP A 170 -6.25 -22.03 1.32
CA ASP A 170 -5.40 -23.01 0.66
C ASP A 170 -4.93 -22.53 -0.73
N GLN A 171 -5.52 -21.46 -1.26
CA GLN A 171 -5.18 -20.88 -2.56
C GLN A 171 -3.86 -20.10 -2.47
N PRO A 172 -2.86 -20.43 -3.32
CA PRO A 172 -1.59 -19.71 -3.32
C PRO A 172 -1.75 -18.27 -3.83
N VAL A 173 -0.93 -17.38 -3.29
CA VAL A 173 -0.74 -16.03 -3.84
C VAL A 173 0.40 -16.09 -4.84
N GLU A 174 0.11 -15.89 -6.13
CA GLU A 174 1.09 -15.96 -7.21
C GLU A 174 2.02 -14.74 -7.23
N LYS A 175 1.48 -13.56 -6.94
CA LYS A 175 2.24 -12.30 -6.99
C LYS A 175 1.66 -11.24 -6.06
N LEU A 176 2.51 -10.29 -5.66
CA LEU A 176 2.06 -9.06 -5.02
C LEU A 176 1.18 -8.25 -6.00
N ARG A 177 0.23 -7.50 -5.45
CA ARG A 177 -0.86 -6.79 -6.15
C ARG A 177 -1.89 -7.71 -6.81
N GLN A 178 -1.95 -8.97 -6.41
CA GLN A 178 -3.05 -9.87 -6.81
C GLN A 178 -4.34 -9.51 -6.05
N GLN A 179 -5.45 -9.50 -6.78
CA GLN A 179 -6.80 -9.42 -6.20
C GLN A 179 -7.18 -10.80 -5.67
N VAL A 180 -7.36 -10.95 -4.36
CA VAL A 180 -7.67 -12.24 -3.72
C VAL A 180 -9.11 -12.31 -3.20
N ILE A 181 -9.75 -11.17 -3.00
CA ILE A 181 -11.16 -11.04 -2.58
C ILE A 181 -11.72 -9.74 -3.12
N GLU A 182 -12.98 -9.69 -3.57
CA GLU A 182 -13.58 -8.42 -4.01
C GLU A 182 -13.73 -7.43 -2.84
N ALA A 183 -13.56 -6.12 -3.09
CA ALA A 183 -13.70 -5.09 -2.05
C ALA A 183 -15.08 -5.10 -1.38
N ARG A 184 -16.13 -5.40 -2.15
CA ARG A 184 -17.51 -5.55 -1.66
C ARG A 184 -17.63 -6.71 -0.67
N ASP A 185 -17.07 -7.87 -1.02
CA ASP A 185 -17.10 -9.06 -0.18
C ASP A 185 -16.30 -8.87 1.08
N LEU A 186 -15.10 -8.28 0.96
CA LEU A 186 -14.27 -7.96 2.10
C LEU A 186 -15.02 -7.06 3.09
N THR A 187 -15.69 -6.01 2.61
CA THR A 187 -16.47 -5.12 3.47
C THR A 187 -17.60 -5.86 4.18
N ARG A 188 -18.35 -6.70 3.45
CA ARG A 188 -19.45 -7.50 4.01
C ARG A 188 -18.96 -8.49 5.07
N VAL A 189 -17.90 -9.24 4.77
CA VAL A 189 -17.30 -10.19 5.71
C VAL A 189 -16.81 -9.48 6.96
N LEU A 190 -16.12 -8.34 6.82
CA LEU A 190 -15.66 -7.56 7.96
C LEU A 190 -16.81 -7.02 8.82
N SER A 191 -17.95 -6.65 8.22
CA SER A 191 -19.12 -6.25 9.00
C SER A 191 -19.75 -7.42 9.78
N VAL A 192 -19.73 -8.64 9.23
CA VAL A 192 -20.13 -9.84 9.99
C VAL A 192 -19.15 -10.11 11.13
N VAL A 193 -17.84 -10.02 10.86
CA VAL A 193 -16.78 -10.16 11.87
C VAL A 193 -16.97 -9.16 13.01
N ALA A 194 -17.21 -7.89 12.68
CA ALA A 194 -17.44 -6.84 13.65
C ALA A 194 -18.70 -7.12 14.47
N PHE A 195 -19.82 -7.44 13.81
CA PHE A 195 -21.06 -7.82 14.48
C PHE A 195 -20.85 -8.96 15.48
N VAL A 196 -20.21 -10.05 15.06
CA VAL A 196 -19.93 -11.20 15.94
C VAL A 196 -19.07 -10.74 17.10
N ARG A 197 -17.93 -10.09 16.85
CA ARG A 197 -17.00 -9.61 17.88
C ARG A 197 -17.67 -8.75 18.94
N ASP A 198 -18.54 -7.82 18.53
CA ASP A 198 -19.23 -6.90 19.43
C ASP A 198 -20.27 -7.62 20.31
N HIS A 199 -20.79 -8.77 19.86
CA HIS A 199 -21.81 -9.54 20.57
C HIS A 199 -21.27 -10.80 21.27
N LEU A 200 -20.02 -11.22 21.03
CA LEU A 200 -19.42 -12.43 21.61
C LEU A 200 -19.53 -12.46 23.14
N ALA A 201 -19.34 -11.31 23.81
CA ALA A 201 -19.41 -11.22 25.27
C ALA A 201 -20.83 -11.46 25.83
N GLY A 202 -21.87 -11.25 25.03
CA GLY A 202 -23.27 -11.49 25.41
C GLY A 202 -23.72 -12.95 25.21
N TRP A 203 -22.91 -13.78 24.56
CA TRP A 203 -23.29 -15.16 24.26
C TRP A 203 -23.20 -16.03 25.51
N SER A 204 -24.32 -16.60 25.92
CA SER A 204 -24.45 -17.33 27.20
C SER A 204 -23.67 -18.64 27.28
N PHE A 205 -22.95 -19.02 26.21
CA PHE A 205 -22.30 -20.31 26.04
C PHE A 205 -20.76 -20.25 26.01
N GLY A 206 -20.18 -19.17 26.55
CA GLY A 206 -18.77 -19.08 26.95
C GLY A 206 -18.07 -17.82 26.46
N PRO A 207 -16.92 -17.44 27.06
CA PRO A 207 -16.07 -16.40 26.50
C PRO A 207 -15.42 -16.95 25.22
N TRP A 208 -15.99 -16.57 24.09
CA TRP A 208 -15.46 -16.90 22.78
C TRP A 208 -14.47 -15.83 22.34
N ARG A 209 -13.36 -16.28 21.75
CA ARG A 209 -12.42 -15.44 21.04
C ARG A 209 -12.45 -15.80 19.56
N LEU A 210 -12.55 -14.79 18.71
CA LEU A 210 -12.36 -14.98 17.28
C LEU A 210 -10.88 -15.32 17.02
N SER A 211 -10.63 -16.46 16.37
CA SER A 211 -9.29 -16.92 16.03
C SER A 211 -8.89 -16.41 14.64
N HIS A 212 -9.63 -16.81 13.60
CA HIS A 212 -9.38 -16.45 12.21
C HIS A 212 -10.64 -16.69 11.38
N LEU A 213 -10.59 -16.31 10.09
CA LEU A 213 -11.57 -16.66 9.08
C LEU A 213 -10.95 -17.65 8.11
N GLU A 214 -11.68 -18.69 7.71
CA GLU A 214 -11.32 -19.51 6.57
C GLU A 214 -12.11 -19.06 5.34
N VAL A 215 -11.43 -18.93 4.21
CA VAL A 215 -12.03 -18.64 2.91
C VAL A 215 -12.30 -19.96 2.21
N LYS A 216 -13.53 -20.16 1.76
CA LYS A 216 -13.98 -21.36 1.07
C LYS A 216 -14.41 -21.04 -0.37
N PRO A 217 -14.57 -22.06 -1.23
CA PRO A 217 -15.17 -21.89 -2.55
C PRO A 217 -16.56 -21.23 -2.46
N GLU A 218 -17.07 -20.76 -3.61
CA GLU A 218 -18.43 -20.20 -3.72
C GLU A 218 -18.71 -18.98 -2.82
N ARG A 219 -17.65 -18.26 -2.40
CA ARG A 219 -17.74 -17.08 -1.52
C ARG A 219 -18.28 -17.41 -0.12
N ASP A 220 -18.08 -18.65 0.32
CA ASP A 220 -18.32 -19.06 1.69
C ASP A 220 -17.15 -18.67 2.59
N PHE A 221 -17.49 -18.28 3.82
CA PHE A 221 -16.55 -17.89 4.86
C PHE A 221 -16.87 -18.64 6.14
N VAL A 222 -15.83 -19.07 6.85
CA VAL A 222 -15.95 -19.76 8.13
C VAL A 222 -15.25 -18.92 9.19
N LEU A 223 -16.01 -18.34 10.10
CA LEU A 223 -15.47 -17.75 11.32
C LEU A 223 -15.09 -18.87 12.28
N VAL A 224 -13.82 -18.96 12.62
CA VAL A 224 -13.31 -19.95 13.57
C VAL A 224 -13.15 -19.27 14.92
N MET A 225 -13.85 -19.80 15.92
CA MET A 225 -13.84 -19.29 17.28
C MET A 225 -13.30 -20.35 18.23
N THR A 226 -12.56 -19.90 19.23
CA THR A 226 -11.96 -20.73 20.28
C THR A 226 -12.44 -20.26 21.65
N GLN A 227 -12.56 -21.16 22.62
CA GLN A 227 -12.78 -20.77 24.01
C GLN A 227 -11.46 -20.58 24.73
N GLU A 228 -11.37 -19.53 25.54
CA GLU A 228 -10.21 -19.32 26.43
C GLU A 228 -10.16 -20.39 27.53
N ASP A 229 -11.31 -20.69 28.12
CA ASP A 229 -11.42 -21.59 29.27
C ASP A 229 -11.31 -23.08 28.91
N ARG A 230 -11.43 -23.41 27.61
CA ARG A 230 -11.43 -24.79 27.10
C ARG A 230 -10.52 -24.92 25.87
N PRO A 231 -9.21 -25.09 26.07
CA PRO A 231 -8.25 -25.29 24.98
C PRO A 231 -8.68 -26.45 24.08
N GLY A 232 -8.67 -26.23 22.75
CA GLY A 232 -9.10 -27.22 21.76
C GLY A 232 -10.60 -27.24 21.46
N SER A 233 -11.42 -26.48 22.20
CA SER A 233 -12.81 -26.23 21.81
C SER A 233 -12.83 -25.23 20.65
N VAL A 234 -13.30 -25.69 19.49
CA VAL A 234 -13.38 -24.90 18.26
C VAL A 234 -14.81 -24.95 17.74
N THR A 235 -15.39 -23.77 17.52
CA THR A 235 -16.71 -23.60 16.91
C THR A 235 -16.56 -22.83 15.60
N ARG A 236 -17.31 -23.25 14.60
CA ARG A 236 -17.33 -22.63 13.27
C ARG A 236 -18.66 -21.92 13.03
N VAL A 237 -18.63 -20.69 12.56
CA VAL A 237 -19.81 -20.00 12.03
C VAL A 237 -19.62 -19.83 10.53
N ILE A 238 -20.46 -20.49 9.75
CA ILE A 238 -20.36 -20.57 8.30
C ILE A 238 -21.40 -19.63 7.69
N PHE A 239 -20.99 -18.78 6.77
CA PHE A 239 -21.89 -17.86 6.08
C PHE A 239 -21.36 -17.56 4.67
N ASN A 240 -22.25 -17.11 3.80
CA ASN A 240 -21.91 -16.72 2.43
C ASN A 240 -21.89 -15.19 2.32
N ALA A 241 -20.97 -14.63 1.52
CA ALA A 241 -20.87 -13.18 1.32
C ALA A 241 -22.08 -12.54 0.61
N ASP A 242 -22.97 -13.32 0.00
CA ASP A 242 -24.19 -12.81 -0.61
C ASP A 242 -25.32 -12.53 0.39
N ARG A 243 -25.27 -13.13 1.59
CA ARG A 243 -26.22 -12.87 2.67
C ARG A 243 -26.02 -11.46 3.23
N ALA A 244 -27.11 -10.74 3.49
CA ALA A 244 -27.02 -9.45 4.16
C ALA A 244 -26.63 -9.66 5.63
N VAL A 245 -25.81 -8.74 6.16
CA VAL A 245 -25.30 -8.79 7.55
C VAL A 245 -26.47 -8.84 8.54
N ASN A 246 -27.51 -8.05 8.29
CA ASN A 246 -28.71 -8.02 9.14
C ASN A 246 -29.42 -9.38 9.17
N ASP A 247 -29.51 -10.07 8.04
CA ASP A 247 -30.16 -11.39 8.00
C ASP A 247 -29.32 -12.43 8.74
N ILE A 248 -27.99 -12.40 8.59
CA ILE A 248 -27.06 -13.25 9.35
C ILE A 248 -27.21 -12.98 10.85
N ALA A 249 -27.27 -11.70 11.24
CA ALA A 249 -27.44 -11.29 12.62
C ALA A 249 -28.77 -11.76 13.21
N THR A 250 -29.87 -11.61 12.46
CA THR A 250 -31.20 -12.10 12.85
C THR A 250 -31.21 -13.62 13.01
N ASP A 251 -30.69 -14.36 12.02
CA ASP A 251 -30.64 -15.82 12.04
C ASP A 251 -29.78 -16.31 13.23
N LEU A 252 -28.61 -15.70 13.44
CA LEU A 252 -27.74 -16.04 14.57
C LEU A 252 -28.44 -15.77 15.90
N ASN A 253 -29.00 -14.58 16.09
CA ASN A 253 -29.71 -14.23 17.33
C ASN A 253 -30.90 -15.16 17.61
N SER A 254 -31.60 -15.62 16.56
CA SER A 254 -32.73 -16.53 16.69
C SER A 254 -32.34 -17.87 17.30
N VAL A 255 -31.18 -18.42 16.93
CA VAL A 255 -30.67 -19.69 17.47
C VAL A 255 -30.09 -19.50 18.86
N LEU A 256 -29.31 -18.44 19.07
CA LEU A 256 -28.65 -18.22 20.36
C LEU A 256 -29.64 -17.89 21.48
N SER A 257 -30.83 -17.41 21.14
CA SER A 257 -31.93 -17.15 22.08
C SER A 257 -32.94 -18.31 22.18
N ASN A 258 -32.77 -19.38 21.40
CA ASN A 258 -33.70 -20.50 21.37
C ASN A 258 -33.45 -21.45 22.56
N GLU A 259 -34.49 -21.70 23.37
CA GLU A 259 -34.36 -22.52 24.58
C GLU A 259 -34.03 -23.99 24.31
N GLU A 260 -34.58 -24.57 23.23
CA GLU A 260 -34.32 -25.95 22.81
C GLU A 260 -32.84 -26.11 22.40
N PHE A 261 -32.34 -25.19 21.57
CA PHE A 261 -30.92 -25.15 21.20
C PHE A 261 -30.01 -25.05 22.44
N LEU A 262 -30.34 -24.17 23.38
CA LEU A 262 -29.57 -24.01 24.62
C LEU A 262 -29.66 -25.26 25.51
N ALA A 263 -30.78 -25.98 25.52
CA ALA A 263 -30.93 -27.23 26.25
C ALA A 263 -30.06 -28.34 25.63
N GLU A 264 -30.10 -28.50 24.30
CA GLU A 264 -29.25 -29.46 23.58
C GLU A 264 -27.76 -29.15 23.73
N TRP A 265 -27.38 -27.87 23.64
CA TRP A 265 -26.00 -27.43 23.85
C TRP A 265 -25.47 -27.82 25.24
N ARG A 266 -26.28 -27.62 26.29
CA ARG A 266 -25.94 -28.04 27.66
C ARG A 266 -25.83 -29.57 27.77
N ALA A 267 -26.75 -30.30 27.15
CA ALA A 267 -26.73 -31.77 27.12
C ALA A 267 -25.47 -32.32 26.42
N ALA A 268 -24.98 -31.62 25.39
CA ALA A 268 -23.73 -31.93 24.68
C ALA A 268 -22.45 -31.42 25.40
N GLY A 269 -22.53 -31.11 26.70
CA GLY A 269 -21.38 -30.64 27.48
C GLY A 269 -20.84 -29.28 27.04
N GLY A 270 -21.63 -28.51 26.28
CA GLY A 270 -21.28 -27.20 25.76
C GLY A 270 -20.37 -27.22 24.53
N ARG A 271 -20.32 -28.32 23.77
CA ARG A 271 -19.43 -28.48 22.60
C ARG A 271 -20.17 -28.24 21.28
N LEU A 272 -20.23 -26.99 20.84
CA LEU A 272 -20.77 -26.63 19.54
C LEU A 272 -19.71 -26.81 18.44
N GLU A 273 -19.99 -27.65 17.44
CA GLU A 273 -19.08 -27.88 16.31
C GLU A 273 -19.21 -26.77 15.26
N TYR A 274 -20.44 -26.50 14.81
CA TYR A 274 -20.70 -25.42 13.86
C TYR A 274 -22.13 -24.85 13.95
N LEU A 275 -22.27 -23.62 13.43
CA LEU A 275 -23.51 -22.99 13.01
C LEU A 275 -23.37 -22.64 11.53
N ASP A 276 -24.31 -23.06 10.69
CA ASP A 276 -24.34 -22.79 9.25
C ASP A 276 -25.52 -21.87 8.93
N LEU A 277 -25.18 -20.65 8.54
CA LEU A 277 -26.07 -19.52 8.27
C LEU A 277 -26.15 -19.21 6.76
N ARG A 278 -25.66 -20.10 5.90
CA ARG A 278 -25.66 -19.87 4.43
C ARG A 278 -27.07 -19.78 3.85
N PHE A 279 -28.05 -20.40 4.49
CA PHE A 279 -29.42 -20.53 3.97
C PHE A 279 -30.38 -19.53 4.64
N ALA A 280 -31.13 -18.76 3.84
CA ALA A 280 -32.04 -17.74 4.35
C ALA A 280 -33.12 -18.32 5.29
N GLY A 281 -33.21 -17.78 6.51
CA GLY A 281 -34.21 -18.16 7.51
C GLY A 281 -34.06 -19.57 8.06
N LYS A 282 -32.91 -20.22 7.85
CA LYS A 282 -32.60 -21.54 8.39
C LYS A 282 -31.19 -21.55 8.92
N VAL A 283 -31.03 -22.11 10.12
CA VAL A 283 -29.72 -22.32 10.72
C VAL A 283 -29.54 -23.80 10.99
N PHE A 284 -28.49 -24.38 10.43
CA PHE A 284 -28.10 -25.75 10.74
C PHE A 284 -26.99 -25.72 11.79
N TYR A 285 -27.06 -26.60 12.78
CA TYR A 285 -26.03 -26.69 13.80
C TYR A 285 -25.70 -28.14 14.10
N ARG A 286 -24.52 -28.35 14.66
CA ARG A 286 -24.07 -29.67 15.12
C ARG A 286 -23.28 -29.51 16.41
N PHE A 287 -23.50 -30.42 17.35
CA PHE A 287 -22.68 -30.56 18.54
C PHE A 287 -21.65 -31.67 18.36
N ARG A 288 -20.48 -31.53 18.99
CA ARG A 288 -19.56 -32.65 19.11
C ARG A 288 -20.05 -33.61 20.19
N PRO A 289 -19.88 -34.93 19.98
CA PRO A 289 -20.12 -35.92 21.02
C PRO A 289 -19.20 -35.76 22.25
#